data_AF-A0A4R7RMF1-F1
#
_entry.id   AF-A0A4R7RMF1-F1
#
_cell.length_a   1.000
_cell.length_b   1.000
_cell.length_c   1.000
_cell.angle_alpha   90.00
_cell.angle_beta   90.00
_cell.angle_gamma   90.00
#
_symmetry.space_group_name_H-M   'P 1'
#
loop_
_entity.id
_entity.type
_entity.pdbx_description
1 polymer ?
#
loop_
_entity_poly.entity_id
_entity_poly.type
_entity_poly.pdbx_seq_one_letter_code
_entity_poly.pdbx_strand_id
1 'polypeptide(L)'
;MGVTWYAVFDPIHYLSEKSQSVFALERSVYRPQQQMTFGELGLGLMLWEGEFEGVTHQWLRWCDREGKMLFTGQERADLLAAKLREMGVDPGDLG
;
A
#
# COMPACT_ATOMS: atom_id res chain seq x y z
N MET A 1 -19.64 -3.71 -14.69
CA MET A 1 -18.47 -2.99 -14.12
C MET A 1 -17.50 -4.04 -13.62
N GLY A 2 -16.26 -4.04 -14.09
CA GLY A 2 -15.23 -5.01 -13.70
C GLY A 2 -14.13 -4.33 -12.89
N VAL A 3 -13.45 -5.09 -12.05
CA VAL A 3 -12.27 -4.62 -11.33
C VAL A 3 -11.10 -4.71 -12.30
N THR A 4 -10.52 -3.56 -12.69
CA THR A 4 -9.42 -3.52 -13.68
C THR A 4 -8.16 -4.22 -13.16
N TRP A 5 -7.93 -4.19 -11.84
CA TRP A 5 -6.74 -4.75 -11.20
C TRP A 5 -7.09 -5.39 -9.86
N TYR A 6 -6.62 -6.61 -9.64
CA TYR A 6 -6.81 -7.36 -8.41
C TYR A 6 -5.47 -7.90 -7.91
N ALA A 7 -5.17 -7.73 -6.63
CA ALA A 7 -3.95 -8.23 -6.00
C ALA A 7 -4.30 -9.23 -4.90
N VAL A 8 -3.59 -10.36 -4.88
CA VAL A 8 -3.64 -11.38 -3.84
C VAL A 8 -2.33 -11.34 -3.07
N PHE A 9 -2.44 -11.24 -1.75
CA PHE A 9 -1.32 -11.39 -0.85
C PHE A 9 -1.60 -12.59 0.05
N ASP A 10 -0.71 -13.57 -0.01
CA ASP A 10 -0.84 -14.88 0.64
C ASP A 10 0.46 -15.18 1.41
N PRO A 11 0.70 -14.50 2.55
CA PRO A 11 1.97 -14.59 3.28
C PRO A 11 2.27 -16.00 3.82
N ILE A 12 1.23 -16.83 3.99
CA ILE A 12 1.34 -18.19 4.52
C ILE A 12 1.25 -19.26 3.42
N HIS A 13 1.28 -18.88 2.15
CA HIS A 13 1.25 -19.80 1.00
C HIS A 13 0.06 -20.78 1.00
N TYR A 14 -1.09 -20.35 1.54
CA TYR A 14 -2.28 -21.19 1.63
C TYR A 14 -3.00 -21.36 0.28
N LEU A 15 -2.92 -20.34 -0.57
CA LEU A 15 -3.60 -20.28 -1.86
C LEU A 15 -2.64 -20.54 -3.04
N SER A 16 -1.36 -20.23 -2.90
CA SER A 16 -0.37 -20.37 -3.98
C SER A 16 1.07 -20.45 -3.47
N GLU A 17 1.96 -21.02 -4.30
CA GLU A 17 3.42 -21.00 -4.03
C GLU A 17 4.01 -19.57 -4.05
N LYS A 18 3.29 -18.60 -4.61
CA LYS A 18 3.70 -17.19 -4.62
C LYS A 18 3.05 -16.44 -3.46
N SER A 19 3.87 -15.79 -2.63
CA SER A 19 3.39 -14.98 -1.51
C SER A 19 2.56 -13.76 -1.97
N GLN A 20 2.68 -13.38 -3.24
CA GLN A 20 1.99 -12.24 -3.80
C GLN A 20 1.77 -12.39 -5.31
N SER A 21 0.60 -12.02 -5.80
CA SER A 21 0.25 -12.06 -7.21
C SER A 21 -0.70 -10.92 -7.57
N VAL A 22 -0.36 -10.16 -8.60
CA VAL A 22 -1.22 -9.10 -9.15
C VAL A 22 -1.83 -9.62 -10.45
N PHE A 23 -3.08 -9.30 -10.70
CA PHE A 23 -3.84 -9.68 -11.88
C PHE A 23 -4.46 -8.44 -12.51
N ALA A 24 -4.35 -8.30 -13.82
CA ALA A 24 -5.00 -7.25 -14.59
C ALA A 24 -6.13 -7.84 -15.44
N LEU A 25 -7.24 -7.13 -15.57
CA LEU A 25 -8.34 -7.50 -16.45
C LEU A 25 -7.99 -7.10 -17.89
N GLU A 26 -7.55 -8.07 -18.70
CA GLU A 26 -7.23 -7.87 -20.10
C GLU A 26 -8.23 -8.64 -20.98
N ARG A 27 -8.99 -7.92 -21.82
CA ARG A 27 -9.98 -8.52 -22.75
C ARG A 27 -10.93 -9.50 -22.04
N SER A 28 -11.41 -9.12 -20.85
CA SER A 28 -12.31 -9.90 -19.99
C SER A 28 -11.69 -11.14 -19.32
N VAL A 29 -10.36 -11.27 -19.33
CA VAL A 29 -9.64 -12.35 -18.63
C VAL A 29 -8.60 -11.74 -17.70
N TYR A 30 -8.54 -12.25 -16.47
CA TYR A 30 -7.50 -11.85 -15.52
C TYR A 30 -6.17 -12.51 -15.88
N ARG A 31 -5.16 -11.71 -16.19
CA ARG A 31 -3.79 -12.19 -16.47
C ARG A 31 -2.86 -11.82 -15.33
N PRO A 32 -2.02 -12.76 -14.85
CA PRO A 32 -1.03 -12.48 -13.83
C PRO A 32 0.01 -11.50 -14.37
N GLN A 33 0.31 -10.49 -13.57
CA GLN A 33 1.29 -9.45 -13.85
C GLN A 33 2.53 -9.70 -12.99
N GLN A 34 3.70 -9.61 -13.62
CA GLN A 34 4.98 -9.69 -12.89
C GLN A 34 5.28 -8.39 -12.14
N GLN A 35 4.78 -7.26 -12.65
CA GLN A 35 5.02 -5.95 -12.07
C GLN A 35 3.85 -5.55 -11.18
N MET A 36 4.19 -5.05 -9.99
CA MET A 36 3.23 -4.51 -9.03
C MET A 36 2.93 -3.03 -9.26
N THR A 37 3.33 -2.50 -10.40
CA THR A 37 3.18 -1.09 -10.75
C THR A 37 2.02 -0.91 -11.72
N PHE A 38 1.09 -0.04 -11.34
CA PHE A 38 -0.03 0.42 -12.14
C PHE A 38 0.41 1.67 -12.89
N GLY A 39 1.11 1.47 -14.01
CA GLY A 39 1.74 2.55 -14.77
C GLY A 39 0.81 3.70 -15.12
N GLU A 40 -0.46 3.41 -15.44
CA GLU A 40 -1.48 4.43 -15.75
C GLU A 40 -1.91 5.26 -14.53
N LEU A 41 -1.84 4.69 -13.33
CA LEU A 41 -2.25 5.35 -12.08
C LEU A 41 -1.07 6.02 -11.35
N GLY A 42 0.17 5.73 -11.77
CA GLY A 42 1.36 6.20 -11.05
C GLY A 42 1.52 5.58 -9.66
N LEU A 43 0.86 4.45 -9.42
CA LEU A 43 0.87 3.73 -8.16
C LEU A 43 1.55 2.38 -8.34
N GLY A 44 2.04 1.81 -7.26
CA GLY A 44 2.44 0.42 -7.19
C GLY A 44 2.05 -0.22 -5.88
N LEU A 45 2.30 -1.52 -5.76
CA LEU A 45 2.24 -2.27 -4.52
C LEU A 45 3.64 -2.72 -4.15
N MET A 46 3.93 -2.70 -2.86
CA MET A 46 5.17 -3.20 -2.29
C MET A 46 4.86 -4.00 -1.03
N LEU A 47 5.76 -4.92 -0.69
CA LEU A 47 5.75 -5.56 0.62
C LEU A 47 6.45 -4.66 1.61
N TRP A 48 5.81 -4.48 2.76
CA TRP A 48 6.35 -3.74 3.88
C TRP A 48 6.22 -4.57 5.14
N GLU A 49 7.30 -4.69 5.89
CA GLU A 49 7.31 -5.38 7.17
C GLU A 49 7.14 -4.36 8.30
N GLY A 50 6.14 -4.58 9.15
CA GLY A 50 5.92 -3.76 10.32
C GLY A 50 4.57 -3.99 10.96
N GLU A 51 4.20 -3.08 11.88
CA GLU A 51 2.94 -3.16 12.63
C GLU A 51 1.83 -2.40 11.89
N PHE A 52 0.70 -3.06 11.68
CA PHE A 52 -0.52 -2.44 11.19
C PHE A 52 -1.71 -3.00 11.96
N GLU A 53 -2.58 -2.13 12.46
CA GLU A 53 -3.72 -2.47 13.35
C GLU A 53 -3.33 -3.39 14.53
N GLY A 54 -2.15 -3.15 15.12
CA GLY A 54 -1.66 -3.92 16.28
C GLY A 54 -1.13 -5.32 15.93
N VAL A 55 -0.96 -5.62 14.65
CA VAL A 55 -0.40 -6.89 14.18
C VAL A 55 0.91 -6.62 13.42
N THR A 56 2.00 -7.17 13.94
CA THR A 56 3.32 -7.13 13.28
C THR A 56 3.43 -8.27 12.30
N HIS A 57 3.49 -7.94 11.00
CA HIS A 57 3.61 -8.92 9.93
C HIS A 57 4.18 -8.27 8.67
N GLN A 58 4.37 -9.08 7.63
CA GLN A 58 4.54 -8.57 6.28
C GLN A 58 3.16 -8.16 5.72
N TRP A 59 3.06 -6.94 5.24
CA TRP A 59 1.85 -6.33 4.70
C TRP A 59 2.05 -5.90 3.26
N LEU A 60 0.96 -5.92 2.48
CA LEU A 60 0.91 -5.32 1.16
C LEU A 60 0.53 -3.84 1.31
N ARG A 61 1.38 -2.94 0.83
CA ARG A 61 1.16 -1.49 0.88
C ARG A 61 1.28 -0.83 -0.48
N TRP A 62 0.62 0.32 -0.63
CA TRP A 62 0.76 1.16 -1.81
C TRP A 62 2.11 1.89 -1.80
N CYS A 63 2.74 1.98 -2.97
CA CYS A 63 3.88 2.83 -3.24
C CYS A 63 3.59 3.76 -4.42
N ASP A 64 4.36 4.84 -4.54
CA ASP A 64 4.31 5.71 -5.70
C ASP A 64 5.16 5.16 -6.86
N ARG A 65 5.27 5.92 -7.96
CA ARG A 65 6.06 5.57 -9.14
C ARG A 65 7.56 5.38 -8.85
N GLU A 66 8.08 6.04 -7.82
CA GLU A 66 9.48 5.91 -7.38
C GLU A 66 9.69 4.73 -6.42
N GLY A 67 8.63 3.98 -6.08
CA GLY A 67 8.69 2.85 -5.14
C GLY A 67 8.71 3.29 -3.68
N LYS A 68 8.38 4.54 -3.38
CA LYS A 68 8.27 5.07 -2.02
C LYS A 68 6.90 4.70 -1.45
N MET A 69 6.92 4.10 -0.26
CA MET A 69 5.70 3.75 0.47
C MET A 69 4.80 4.98 0.66
N LEU A 70 3.53 4.83 0.29
CA LEU A 70 2.50 5.82 0.55
C LEU A 70 1.99 5.61 1.98
N PHE A 71 2.18 6.63 2.81
CA PHE A 71 1.63 6.68 4.15
C PHE A 71 0.11 6.64 4.11
N THR A 72 -0.48 5.89 5.04
CA THR A 72 -1.90 5.94 5.37
C THR A 72 -2.30 7.34 5.84
N GLY A 73 -3.61 7.65 5.82
CA GLY A 73 -4.12 8.93 6.31
C GLY A 73 -3.71 9.22 7.76
N GLN A 74 -3.70 8.18 8.60
CA GLN A 74 -3.27 8.26 9.99
C GLN A 74 -1.77 8.60 10.10
N GLU A 75 -0.90 7.85 9.43
CA GLU A 75 0.55 8.11 9.43
C GLU A 75 0.90 9.51 8.88
N ARG A 76 0.14 10.03 7.90
CA ARG A 76 0.31 11.41 7.43
C ARG A 76 -0.06 12.42 8.51
N ALA A 77 -1.14 12.18 9.26
CA ALA A 77 -1.55 13.04 10.35
C ALA A 77 -0.51 13.04 11.48
N ASP A 78 0.04 11.88 11.83
CA ASP A 78 1.09 11.74 12.84
C ASP A 78 2.40 12.44 12.42
N LEU A 79 2.82 12.28 11.17
CA LEU A 79 3.98 13.01 10.61
C LEU A 79 3.77 14.52 10.60
N LEU A 80 2.57 14.97 10.22
CA LEU A 80 2.23 16.39 10.23
C LEU A 80 2.21 16.93 11.66
N ALA A 81 1.63 16.21 12.61
CA ALA A 81 1.59 16.57 14.02
C ALA A 81 2.99 16.62 14.63
N ALA A 82 3.86 15.64 14.32
CA ALA A 82 5.26 15.66 14.74
C ALA A 82 5.99 16.89 14.18
N LYS A 83 5.81 17.19 12.89
CA LYS A 83 6.43 18.34 12.24
C LYS A 83 5.93 19.68 12.79
N LEU A 84 4.64 19.79 13.12
CA LEU A 84 4.07 20.98 13.77
C LEU A 84 4.69 21.20 15.16
N ARG A 85 4.83 20.14 15.95
CA ARG A 85 5.49 20.20 17.27
C ARG A 85 6.96 20.63 17.17
N GLU A 86 7.70 20.13 16.17
CA GLU A 86 9.08 20.56 15.91
C GLU A 86 9.17 22.05 15.54
N MET A 87 8.14 22.61 14.90
CA MET A 87 8.05 24.04 14.60
C MET A 87 7.48 24.87 15.77
N GLY A 88 7.25 24.26 16.94
CA GLY A 88 6.73 24.93 18.14
C GLY A 88 5.23 25.23 18.10
N VAL A 89 4.47 24.59 17.20
CA VAL A 89 3.02 24.73 17.07
C VAL A 89 2.36 23.47 17.64
N ASP A 90 1.51 23.63 18.67
CA ASP A 90 0.77 22.49 19.22
C ASP A 90 -0.44 22.15 18.32
N PRO A 91 -0.54 20.93 17.79
CA PRO A 91 -1.66 20.53 16.93
C PRO A 91 -3.02 20.47 17.65
N GLY A 92 -3.05 20.52 19.00
CA GLY A 92 -4.27 20.61 19.79
C GLY A 92 -4.94 21.99 19.79
N ASP A 93 -4.24 23.04 19.35
CA ASP A 93 -4.75 24.42 19.28
C ASP A 93 -5.54 24.73 17.99
N LEU A 94 -5.60 23.79 17.02
CA LEU A 94 -6.30 23.96 15.74
C LEU A 94 -7.76 23.43 15.73
N GLY A 95 -8.34 23.19 16.91
CA GLY A 95 -9.68 22.62 17.11
C GLY A 95 -10.78 23.63 17.38
#